data_AF-A0A5U3IQG7-F1
#
_entry.id   AF-A0A5U3IQG7-F1
#
_cell.length_a   1.000
_cell.length_b   1.000
_cell.length_c   1.000
_cell.angle_alpha   90.00
_cell.angle_beta   90.00
_cell.angle_gamma   90.00
#
_symmetry.space_group_name_H-M   'P 1'
#
loop_
_entity.id
_entity.type
_entity.pdbx_description
1 polymer ?
#
loop_
_entity_poly.entity_id
_entity_poly.type
_entity_poly.pdbx_seq_one_letter_code
_entity_poly.pdbx_strand_id
1 'polypeptide(L)'
;MTTITKERIELFVKSPLENGLTRGEQMELARIALASLEAEPIGAFHIADQQVGGTSDYIKDGEWPIDNGVIDVYAAPPVQETGVYKDMLNIVDLLENNEWVEHCTSTVLGSLLESEITRLVGKEQPAPVVPEEIEPDRNNTYDYVDGWNAAIEKFKEMNKCL
;
A
#
# COMPACT_ATOMS: atom_id res chain seq x y z
N MET A 1 -2.90 2.16 -1.78
CA MET A 1 -2.12 3.26 -1.11
C MET A 1 -0.95 3.63 -2.03
N THR A 2 -0.84 4.87 -2.50
CA THR A 2 0.13 5.20 -3.57
C THR A 2 1.54 5.40 -3.03
N THR A 3 2.50 4.59 -3.49
CA THR A 3 3.94 4.81 -3.28
C THR A 3 4.30 6.23 -3.72
N ILE A 4 5.04 6.96 -2.89
CA ILE A 4 5.45 8.32 -3.22
C ILE A 4 6.44 8.25 -4.37
N THR A 5 6.01 8.66 -5.57
CA THR A 5 6.85 8.60 -6.76
C THR A 5 7.76 9.82 -6.83
N LYS A 6 8.87 9.69 -7.58
CA LYS A 6 9.79 10.79 -7.85
C LYS A 6 9.04 12.01 -8.43
N GLU A 7 8.14 11.78 -9.38
CA GLU A 7 7.35 12.82 -10.04
C GLU A 7 6.47 13.57 -9.04
N ARG A 8 5.93 12.86 -8.05
CA ARG A 8 5.10 13.46 -7.00
C ARG A 8 5.93 14.33 -6.05
N ILE A 9 7.15 13.94 -5.74
CA ILE A 9 8.07 14.75 -4.92
C ILE A 9 8.54 15.98 -5.70
N GLU A 10 8.87 15.84 -6.98
CA GLU A 10 9.21 16.98 -7.84
C GLU A 10 8.05 17.98 -7.95
N LEU A 11 6.81 17.50 -7.97
CA LEU A 11 5.62 18.36 -7.94
C LEU A 11 5.52 19.12 -6.62
N PHE A 12 5.78 18.49 -5.48
CA PHE A 12 5.79 19.17 -4.18
C PHE A 12 6.88 20.24 -4.05
N VAL A 13 8.05 20.03 -4.68
CA VAL A 13 9.11 21.05 -4.74
C VAL A 13 8.65 22.29 -5.52
N LYS A 14 7.90 22.10 -6.61
CA LYS A 14 7.36 23.17 -7.46
C LYS A 14 6.15 23.86 -6.82
N SER A 15 5.31 23.10 -6.11
CA SER A 15 4.06 23.56 -5.52
C SER A 15 3.93 23.00 -4.09
N PRO A 16 4.42 23.74 -3.08
CA PRO A 16 4.40 23.29 -1.69
C PRO A 16 2.98 23.16 -1.15
N LEU A 17 2.79 22.26 -0.19
CA LEU A 17 1.50 21.98 0.44
C LEU A 17 1.23 22.94 1.59
N GLU A 18 -0.02 23.36 1.77
CA GLU A 18 -0.45 24.12 2.94
C GLU A 18 -0.82 23.19 4.10
N ASN A 19 0.20 22.61 4.74
CA ASN A 19 0.03 21.60 5.80
C ASN A 19 0.72 21.96 7.13
N GLY A 20 1.08 23.23 7.31
CA GLY A 20 1.73 23.71 8.53
C GLY A 20 3.26 23.52 8.57
N LEU A 21 3.86 22.86 7.57
CA LEU A 21 5.32 22.83 7.41
C LEU A 21 5.81 24.10 6.70
N THR A 22 6.94 24.64 7.16
CA THR A 22 7.59 25.76 6.47
C THR A 22 8.14 25.33 5.11
N ARG A 23 8.31 26.29 4.19
CA ARG A 23 8.90 26.02 2.87
C ARG A 23 10.28 25.36 2.96
N GLY A 24 11.06 25.68 4.00
CA GLY A 24 12.37 25.08 4.24
C GLY A 24 12.27 23.59 4.60
N GLU A 25 11.37 23.26 5.53
CA GLU A 25 11.14 21.86 5.94
C GLU A 25 10.59 21.00 4.81
N GLN A 26 9.65 21.53 4.02
CA GLN A 26 9.11 20.80 2.86
C GLN A 26 10.18 20.53 1.80
N MET A 27 11.07 21.51 1.56
CA MET A 27 12.18 21.35 0.62
C MET A 27 13.18 20.30 1.11
N GLU A 28 13.48 20.29 2.41
CA GLU A 28 14.42 19.34 2.99
C GLU A 28 13.87 17.91 2.98
N LEU A 29 12.59 17.74 3.33
CA LEU A 29 11.90 16.46 3.21
C LEU A 29 11.88 15.94 1.78
N ALA A 30 11.61 16.82 0.80
CA ALA A 30 11.63 16.44 -0.60
C ALA A 30 13.03 15.98 -1.05
N ARG A 31 14.09 16.67 -0.63
CA ARG A 31 15.48 16.28 -0.93
C ARG A 31 15.85 14.93 -0.35
N ILE A 32 15.50 14.68 0.92
CA ILE A 32 15.76 13.40 1.57
C ILE A 32 15.01 12.28 0.86
N ALA A 33 13.72 12.48 0.57
CA ALA A 33 12.91 11.49 -0.12
C ALA A 33 13.42 11.17 -1.54
N LEU A 34 13.84 12.19 -2.30
CA LEU A 34 14.51 12.02 -3.60
C LEU A 34 15.83 11.24 -3.46
N ALA A 35 16.70 11.65 -2.52
CA ALA A 35 17.96 10.99 -2.27
C ALA A 35 17.79 9.52 -1.86
N SER A 36 16.75 9.20 -1.09
CA SER A 36 16.41 7.82 -0.70
C SER A 36 15.83 7.00 -1.85
N LEU A 37 15.04 7.60 -2.75
CA LEU A 37 14.50 6.91 -3.93
C LEU A 37 15.59 6.59 -4.97
N GLU A 38 16.60 7.44 -5.05
CA GLU A 38 17.72 7.31 -6.01
C GLU A 38 19.00 6.76 -5.36
N ALA A 39 18.92 6.30 -4.11
CA ALA A 39 20.09 5.85 -3.37
C ALA A 39 20.70 4.59 -4.00
N GLU A 40 21.88 4.74 -4.59
CA GLU A 40 22.76 3.63 -4.98
C GLU A 40 23.75 3.32 -3.85
N PRO A 41 24.16 2.04 -3.68
CA PRO A 41 25.16 1.68 -2.70
C PRO A 41 26.49 2.37 -3.04
N ILE A 42 27.05 3.07 -2.06
CA ILE A 42 28.36 3.72 -2.16
C ILE A 42 29.50 2.77 -1.84
N GLY A 43 29.20 1.59 -1.29
CA GLY A 43 30.15 0.58 -0.81
C GLY A 43 29.42 -0.71 -0.43
N ALA A 44 30.19 -1.77 -0.18
CA ALA A 44 29.66 -3.04 0.28
C ALA A 44 30.66 -3.72 1.23
N PHE A 45 30.14 -4.40 2.25
CA PHE A 45 30.91 -5.29 3.09
C PHE A 45 30.60 -6.74 2.74
N HIS A 46 31.64 -7.55 2.61
CA HIS A 46 31.49 -9.00 2.59
C HIS A 46 31.44 -9.53 4.02
N ILE A 47 30.42 -10.33 4.30
CA ILE A 47 30.45 -11.25 5.43
C ILE A 47 31.19 -12.49 4.94
N ALA A 48 32.03 -13.12 5.76
CA ALA A 48 32.51 -14.49 5.54
C ALA A 48 32.77 -15.12 6.91
N ASP A 49 32.38 -16.38 7.14
CA ASP A 49 32.55 -17.05 8.43
C ASP A 49 31.98 -16.25 9.63
N GLN A 50 30.83 -15.58 9.43
CA GLN A 50 30.18 -14.65 10.38
C GLN A 50 31.04 -13.45 10.82
N GLN A 51 32.11 -13.13 10.08
CA GLN A 51 32.98 -12.00 10.32
C GLN A 51 32.91 -11.00 9.17
N VAL A 52 32.95 -9.71 9.49
CA VAL A 52 33.03 -8.65 8.48
C VAL A 52 34.49 -8.53 8.06
N GLY A 53 34.83 -9.14 6.93
CA GLY A 53 36.14 -9.00 6.31
C GLY A 53 36.22 -7.65 5.61
N GLY A 54 37.04 -6.74 6.12
CA GLY A 54 37.29 -5.46 5.45
C GLY A 54 38.08 -5.67 4.17
N THR A 55 37.41 -5.90 3.04
CA THR A 55 38.04 -5.84 1.72
C THR A 55 37.78 -4.46 1.14
N SER A 56 38.84 -3.70 0.86
CA SER A 56 38.77 -2.36 0.26
C SER A 56 38.38 -2.37 -1.23
N ASP A 57 38.16 -3.54 -1.83
CA ASP A 57 38.17 -3.70 -3.26
C ASP A 57 36.74 -3.81 -3.81
N TYR A 58 36.30 -2.70 -4.39
CA TYR A 58 35.12 -2.61 -5.26
C TYR A 58 35.41 -3.40 -6.53
N ILE A 59 34.68 -4.50 -6.77
CA ILE A 59 34.66 -5.17 -8.08
C ILE A 59 33.25 -5.00 -8.65
N LYS A 60 33.12 -4.16 -9.69
CA LYS A 60 31.85 -3.97 -10.41
C LYS A 60 31.53 -5.10 -11.41
N ASP A 61 32.50 -5.97 -11.74
CA ASP A 61 32.41 -6.81 -12.96
C ASP A 61 32.82 -8.30 -12.80
N GLY A 62 32.42 -9.05 -11.76
CA GLY A 62 32.66 -10.50 -11.78
C GLY A 62 32.19 -11.31 -10.57
N GLU A 63 31.56 -12.45 -10.85
CA GLU A 63 31.00 -13.40 -9.88
C GLU A 63 32.01 -13.81 -8.79
N TRP A 64 31.63 -13.60 -7.54
CA TRP A 64 32.40 -14.06 -6.39
C TRP A 64 32.16 -15.54 -6.13
N PRO A 65 33.20 -16.35 -5.89
CA PRO A 65 33.01 -17.66 -5.32
C PRO A 65 32.65 -17.50 -3.83
N ILE A 66 31.71 -18.36 -3.38
CA ILE A 66 31.30 -18.67 -2.01
C ILE A 66 30.40 -17.68 -1.22
N ASP A 67 29.10 -17.98 -1.30
CA ASP A 67 28.11 -18.14 -0.22
C ASP A 67 28.37 -17.42 1.11
N ASN A 68 28.46 -16.10 1.07
CA ASN A 68 28.31 -15.26 2.23
C ASN A 68 27.75 -13.89 1.82
N GLY A 69 26.78 -13.38 2.59
CA GLY A 69 25.97 -12.21 2.22
C GLY A 69 26.77 -10.91 2.05
N VAL A 70 26.21 -10.02 1.23
CA VAL A 70 26.72 -8.66 0.99
C VAL A 70 25.88 -7.68 1.80
N ILE A 71 26.52 -6.81 2.57
CA ILE A 71 25.85 -5.64 3.20
C ILE A 71 26.23 -4.40 2.42
N ASP A 72 25.26 -3.86 1.68
CA ASP A 72 25.41 -2.60 0.99
C ASP A 72 25.47 -1.42 1.98
N VAL A 73 26.37 -0.49 1.71
CA VAL A 73 26.55 0.76 2.45
C VAL A 73 26.02 1.90 1.59
N TYR A 74 25.10 2.70 2.14
CA TYR A 74 24.49 3.83 1.45
C TYR A 74 24.83 5.14 2.15
N ALA A 75 24.99 6.22 1.37
CA ALA A 75 25.15 7.58 1.92
C ALA A 75 23.86 8.11 2.56
N ALA A 76 22.71 7.68 2.05
CA ALA A 76 21.38 7.92 2.59
C ALA A 76 20.62 6.60 2.61
N PRO A 77 19.80 6.30 3.63
CA PRO A 77 19.01 5.07 3.67
C PRO A 77 18.18 4.94 2.38
N PRO A 78 18.31 3.84 1.62
CA PRO A 78 17.48 3.62 0.45
C PRO A 78 16.04 3.37 0.89
N VAL A 79 15.08 3.63 0.00
CA VAL A 79 13.70 3.19 0.21
C VAL A 79 13.69 1.66 0.29
N GLN A 80 13.47 1.12 1.48
CA GLN A 80 13.46 -0.33 1.69
C GLN A 80 12.12 -0.91 1.25
N GLU A 81 12.08 -1.50 0.06
CA GLU A 81 11.06 -2.51 -0.26
C GLU A 81 11.40 -3.79 0.50
N THR A 82 11.07 -3.82 1.79
CA THR A 82 11.16 -5.06 2.58
C THR A 82 10.19 -6.09 2.01
N GLY A 83 10.47 -7.39 2.17
CA GLY A 83 9.53 -8.44 1.77
C GLY A 83 8.13 -8.26 2.39
N VAL A 84 8.07 -7.69 3.60
CA VAL A 84 6.81 -7.32 4.26
C VAL A 84 6.09 -6.17 3.53
N TYR A 85 6.83 -5.13 3.14
CA TYR A 85 6.27 -4.02 2.36
C TYR A 85 5.80 -4.50 0.98
N LYS A 86 6.55 -5.41 0.36
CA LYS A 86 6.17 -6.02 -0.92
C LYS A 86 4.91 -6.88 -0.80
N ASP A 87 4.82 -7.73 0.22
CA ASP A 87 3.62 -8.53 0.50
C ASP A 87 2.40 -7.61 0.76
N MET A 88 2.59 -6.53 1.53
CA MET A 88 1.53 -5.55 1.80
C MET A 88 1.04 -4.84 0.52
N LEU A 89 1.95 -4.42 -0.36
CA LEU A 89 1.59 -3.83 -1.65
C LEU A 89 0.86 -4.81 -2.56
N ASN A 90 1.35 -6.05 -2.67
CA ASN A 90 0.69 -7.09 -3.47
C ASN A 90 -0.75 -7.34 -2.97
N ILE A 91 -0.95 -7.34 -1.65
CA ILE A 91 -2.30 -7.46 -1.05
C ILE A 91 -3.19 -6.28 -1.43
N VAL A 92 -2.67 -5.05 -1.34
CA VAL A 92 -3.41 -3.83 -1.70
C VAL A 92 -3.82 -3.85 -3.17
N ASP A 93 -2.93 -4.23 -4.07
CA ASP A 93 -3.20 -4.32 -5.51
C ASP A 93 -4.29 -5.36 -5.82
N LEU A 94 -4.27 -6.52 -5.15
CA LEU A 94 -5.32 -7.55 -5.30
C LEU A 94 -6.69 -7.05 -4.85
N LEU A 95 -6.75 -6.29 -3.75
CA LEU A 95 -7.97 -5.69 -3.24
C LEU A 95 -8.50 -4.58 -4.16
N GLU A 96 -7.62 -3.71 -4.66
CA GLU A 96 -8.00 -2.61 -5.56
C GLU A 96 -8.56 -3.14 -6.90
N ASN A 97 -8.10 -4.31 -7.36
CA ASN A 97 -8.59 -4.97 -8.58
C ASN A 97 -9.81 -5.88 -8.36
N ASN A 98 -10.31 -6.04 -7.12
CA ASN A 98 -11.36 -7.01 -6.76
C ASN A 98 -11.02 -8.46 -7.17
N GLU A 99 -9.74 -8.79 -7.33
CA GLU A 99 -9.27 -10.14 -7.70
C GLU A 99 -8.75 -10.90 -6.47
N TRP A 100 -9.27 -10.57 -5.28
CA TRP A 100 -8.85 -11.24 -4.05
C TRP A 100 -9.35 -12.69 -4.02
N VAL A 101 -8.42 -13.61 -4.32
CA VAL A 101 -8.49 -15.03 -3.97
C VAL A 101 -7.50 -15.25 -2.83
N GLU A 102 -7.70 -16.25 -1.97
CA GLU A 102 -6.71 -16.62 -0.94
C GLU A 102 -5.35 -16.89 -1.62
N HIS A 103 -4.42 -15.93 -1.53
CA HIS A 103 -3.14 -15.93 -2.21
C HIS A 103 -2.01 -15.89 -1.20
N CYS A 104 -1.27 -16.99 -1.08
CA CYS A 104 -0.19 -17.09 -0.10
C CYS A 104 0.85 -15.97 -0.29
N THR A 105 0.97 -15.15 0.75
CA THR A 105 2.06 -14.19 0.94
C THR A 105 3.36 -14.86 1.38
N SER A 106 4.50 -14.23 1.07
CA SER A 106 5.82 -14.84 1.25
C SER A 106 6.38 -14.74 2.68
N THR A 107 5.83 -13.85 3.51
CA THR A 107 6.25 -13.61 4.89
C THR A 107 5.19 -14.04 5.92
N VAL A 108 5.63 -14.41 7.13
CA VAL A 108 4.74 -14.78 8.25
C VAL A 108 3.75 -13.67 8.58
N LEU A 109 4.20 -12.41 8.58
CA LEU A 109 3.34 -11.25 8.79
C LEU A 109 2.35 -11.07 7.63
N GLY A 110 2.80 -11.27 6.39
CA GLY A 110 1.93 -11.31 5.22
C GLY A 110 0.81 -12.33 5.39
N SER A 111 1.12 -13.55 5.83
CA SER A 111 0.13 -14.64 5.91
C SER A 111 -0.91 -14.39 7.02
N LEU A 112 -0.48 -13.76 8.12
CA LEU A 112 -1.39 -13.30 9.17
C LEU A 112 -2.31 -12.17 8.67
N LEU A 113 -1.76 -11.22 7.91
CA LEU A 113 -2.52 -10.13 7.33
C LEU A 113 -3.53 -10.63 6.29
N GLU A 114 -3.11 -11.51 5.40
CA GLU A 114 -3.94 -12.21 4.42
C GLU A 114 -5.09 -12.96 5.11
N SER A 115 -4.79 -13.74 6.16
CA SER A 115 -5.80 -14.45 6.95
C SER A 115 -6.82 -13.50 7.57
N GLU A 116 -6.38 -12.36 8.09
CA GLU A 116 -7.26 -11.37 8.71
C GLU A 116 -8.13 -10.65 7.66
N ILE A 117 -7.58 -10.36 6.48
CA ILE A 117 -8.32 -9.75 5.36
C ILE A 117 -9.34 -10.74 4.78
N THR A 118 -8.96 -11.99 4.54
CA THR A 118 -9.89 -13.05 4.13
C THR A 118 -11.01 -13.24 5.16
N ARG A 119 -10.72 -13.10 6.46
CA ARG A 119 -11.76 -13.10 7.52
C ARG A 119 -12.69 -11.90 7.42
N LEU A 120 -12.19 -10.71 7.07
CA LEU A 120 -12.97 -9.49 6.94
C LEU A 120 -13.80 -9.46 5.65
N VAL A 121 -13.26 -9.95 4.53
CA VAL A 121 -13.92 -10.01 3.22
C VAL A 121 -14.87 -11.20 3.13
N GLY A 122 -14.47 -12.37 3.65
CA GLY A 122 -15.28 -13.60 3.70
C GLY A 122 -16.46 -13.51 4.69
N LYS A 123 -16.47 -12.51 5.56
CA LYS A 123 -17.73 -11.94 6.04
C LYS A 123 -18.25 -11.05 4.92
N GLU A 124 -18.92 -11.65 3.93
CA GLU A 124 -19.70 -10.89 2.95
C GLU A 124 -20.36 -9.72 3.68
N GLN A 125 -20.11 -8.48 3.26
CA GLN A 125 -21.14 -7.48 3.50
C GLN A 125 -22.38 -8.10 2.87
N PRO A 126 -23.43 -8.44 3.66
CA PRO A 126 -24.67 -8.82 3.02
C PRO A 126 -24.99 -7.67 2.10
N ALA A 127 -25.23 -7.95 0.82
CA ALA A 127 -25.90 -6.98 -0.05
C ALA A 127 -27.03 -6.41 0.81
N PRO A 128 -27.10 -5.07 1.01
CA PRO A 128 -28.06 -4.51 1.93
C PRO A 128 -29.42 -5.12 1.59
N VAL A 129 -29.96 -5.93 2.52
CA VAL A 129 -31.28 -6.54 2.33
C VAL A 129 -32.26 -5.40 2.55
N VAL A 130 -32.34 -4.51 1.56
CA VAL A 130 -33.33 -3.47 1.48
C VAL A 130 -34.58 -4.18 0.99
N PRO A 131 -35.65 -4.27 1.80
CA PRO A 131 -36.92 -4.82 1.35
C PRO A 131 -37.33 -4.08 0.09
N GLU A 132 -37.72 -4.78 -0.98
CA GLU A 132 -38.05 -4.17 -2.28
C GLU A 132 -39.22 -3.17 -2.19
N GLU A 133 -40.05 -3.32 -1.15
CA GLU A 133 -41.16 -2.45 -0.77
C GLU A 133 -41.44 -2.65 0.73
N ILE A 134 -41.90 -1.61 1.42
CA ILE A 134 -42.42 -1.74 2.79
C ILE A 134 -43.90 -1.35 2.80
N GLU A 135 -44.72 -2.13 3.51
CA GLU A 135 -46.12 -1.81 3.76
C GLU A 135 -46.28 -0.95 5.04
N PRO A 136 -47.33 -0.11 5.11
CA PRO A 136 -47.65 0.62 6.33
C PRO A 136 -48.06 -0.35 7.45
N ASP A 137 -47.39 -0.24 8.59
CA ASP A 137 -47.67 -1.00 9.81
C ASP A 137 -47.79 -0.06 11.03
N ARG A 138 -47.92 -0.64 12.23
CA ARG A 138 -48.07 0.16 13.46
C ARG A 138 -46.78 0.86 13.91
N ASN A 139 -45.65 0.56 13.28
CA ASN A 139 -44.33 0.99 13.68
C ASN A 139 -43.73 2.01 12.68
N ASN A 140 -44.35 2.22 11.52
CA ASN A 140 -43.93 3.20 10.52
C ASN A 140 -45.06 4.19 10.16
N THR A 141 -44.70 5.38 9.69
CA THR A 141 -45.64 6.40 9.20
C THR A 141 -45.76 6.33 7.68
N TYR A 142 -46.91 6.71 7.12
CA TYR A 142 -47.10 6.75 5.66
C TYR A 142 -46.02 7.56 4.94
N ASP A 143 -45.64 8.73 5.47
CA ASP A 143 -44.54 9.55 4.92
C ASP A 143 -43.18 8.82 4.90
N TYR A 144 -42.94 7.95 5.88
CA TYR A 144 -41.73 7.12 5.95
C TYR A 144 -41.77 6.00 4.91
N VAL A 145 -42.93 5.35 4.74
CA VAL A 145 -43.15 4.30 3.74
C VAL A 145 -42.99 4.85 2.32
N ASP A 146 -43.61 5.99 2.02
CA ASP A 146 -43.51 6.66 0.71
C ASP A 146 -42.08 7.11 0.42
N GLY A 147 -41.41 7.69 1.42
CA GLY A 147 -40.01 8.10 1.33
C GLY A 147 -39.06 6.92 1.09
N TRP A 148 -39.30 5.80 1.77
CA TRP A 148 -38.51 4.58 1.60
C TRP A 148 -38.71 3.98 0.20
N ASN A 149 -39.95 3.82 -0.25
CA ASN A 149 -40.26 3.25 -1.55
C ASN A 149 -39.75 4.14 -2.71
N ALA A 150 -39.80 5.47 -2.56
CA ALA A 150 -39.22 6.40 -3.53
C ALA A 150 -37.68 6.34 -3.59
N ALA A 151 -37.02 6.12 -2.45
CA ALA A 151 -35.57 5.94 -2.39
C ALA A 151 -35.13 4.64 -3.07
N ILE A 152 -35.89 3.56 -2.89
CA ILE A 152 -35.66 2.28 -3.57
C ILE A 152 -35.79 2.42 -5.09
N GLU A 153 -36.82 3.09 -5.58
CA GLU A 153 -36.98 3.27 -7.03
C GLU A 153 -35.82 4.06 -7.64
N LYS A 154 -35.33 5.11 -6.96
CA LYS A 154 -34.11 5.81 -7.38
C LYS A 154 -32.88 4.91 -7.36
N PHE A 155 -32.74 4.05 -6.35
CA PHE A 155 -31.64 3.09 -6.27
C PHE A 155 -31.70 2.07 -7.42
N LYS A 156 -32.89 1.56 -7.76
CA LYS A 156 -33.12 0.70 -8.93
C LYS A 156 -32.81 1.43 -10.24
N GLU A 157 -33.14 2.71 -10.38
CA GLU A 157 -32.80 3.52 -11.56
C GLU A 157 -31.29 3.75 -11.69
N MET A 158 -30.59 4.03 -10.60
CA MET A 158 -29.14 4.21 -10.59
C MET A 158 -28.40 2.93 -11.03
N ASN A 159 -28.92 1.77 -10.68
CA ASN A 159 -28.35 0.46 -11.03
C ASN A 159 -28.79 -0.09 -12.40
N LYS A 160 -29.63 0.62 -13.16
CA LYS A 160 -29.95 0.26 -14.57
C LYS A 160 -28.86 0.67 -15.56
N CYS A 161 -27.84 1.40 -15.11
CA CYS A 161 -26.72 1.90 -15.93
C CYS A 161 -25.41 1.11 -15.73
N LEU A 162 -25.47 -0.04 -15.05
CA LEU A 162 -24.42 -1.07 -14.98
C LEU A 162 -24.87 -2.29 -15.77
#